data_AF-A0A0B1TFX5-F1
#
_entry.id   AF-A0A0B1TFX5-F1
#
_cell.length_a   1.000
_cell.length_b   1.000
_cell.length_c   1.000
_cell.angle_alpha   90.00
_cell.angle_beta   90.00
_cell.angle_gamma   90.00
#
_symmetry.space_group_name_H-M   'P 1'
#
loop_
_entity.id
_entity.type
_entity.pdbx_description
1 polymer ?
#
loop_
_entity_poly.entity_id
_entity_poly.type
_entity_poly.pdbx_seq_one_letter_code
_entity_poly.pdbx_strand_id
1 'polypeptide(L)'
;MLAVQDDGKQRFYNVKNLYGWSEAKVTQRALFEVKKKRGVIISRSTFASSGRYTGHWLGDNNATWDDLRTAVIGSQEFNMFGIPYIGSDICGFFGEPSEELCLRWQQMGAFHTFMRNHNALDPAPQDPAKWPAVAAATRKANIFRYSYLPYLFSLFFEASLRGGTVIRPVFYEYPKDTRTHDLGYEFLWGSSMLITPVLDEVGFVKQSYECSEQKWKHCY
;
A
#
# COMPACT_ATOMS: atom_id res chain seq x y z
N MET A 1 7.14 -29.96 18.29
CA MET A 1 6.61 -28.80 19.01
C MET A 1 5.13 -29.09 19.35
N LEU A 2 4.79 -29.23 20.64
CA LEU A 2 3.45 -29.65 21.13
C LEU A 2 2.48 -28.47 21.36
N ALA A 3 2.76 -27.29 20.82
CA ALA A 3 1.90 -26.14 20.99
C ALA A 3 0.52 -26.39 20.34
N VAL A 4 -0.55 -25.99 21.03
CA VAL A 4 -1.94 -26.13 20.60
C VAL A 4 -2.64 -24.77 20.59
N GLN A 5 -3.70 -24.65 19.79
CA GLN A 5 -4.60 -23.50 19.69
C GLN A 5 -6.06 -23.97 19.70
N ASP A 6 -7.01 -23.02 19.73
CA ASP A 6 -8.45 -23.29 19.78
C ASP A 6 -8.81 -24.20 20.98
N ASP A 7 -8.39 -23.79 22.19
CA ASP A 7 -8.57 -24.55 23.44
C ASP A 7 -8.12 -26.01 23.35
N GLY A 8 -6.99 -26.26 22.70
CA GLY A 8 -6.40 -27.60 22.59
C GLY A 8 -6.93 -28.43 21.43
N LYS A 9 -7.89 -27.93 20.64
CA LYS A 9 -8.49 -28.69 19.52
C LYS A 9 -7.60 -28.75 18.29
N GLN A 10 -6.71 -27.77 18.10
CA GLN A 10 -5.84 -27.68 16.93
C GLN A 10 -4.37 -27.68 17.34
N ARG A 11 -3.53 -28.43 16.61
CA ARG A 11 -2.08 -28.32 16.75
C ARG A 11 -1.63 -27.02 16.09
N PHE A 12 -0.80 -26.23 16.79
CA PHE A 12 -0.23 -25.00 16.25
C PHE A 12 0.48 -25.23 14.91
N TYR A 13 1.14 -26.37 14.74
CA TYR A 13 1.76 -26.77 13.48
C TYR A 13 0.83 -26.63 12.27
N ASN A 14 -0.45 -26.96 12.41
CA ASN A 14 -1.43 -26.90 11.33
C ASN A 14 -2.00 -25.50 11.11
N VAL A 15 -2.07 -24.68 12.17
CA VAL A 15 -2.82 -23.40 12.17
C VAL A 15 -1.95 -22.17 12.36
N LYS A 16 -0.61 -22.32 12.41
CA LYS A 16 0.35 -21.23 12.61
C LYS A 16 0.08 -20.03 11.69
N ASN A 17 -0.12 -20.29 10.40
CA ASN A 17 -0.35 -19.23 9.40
C ASN A 17 -1.76 -18.62 9.48
N LEU A 18 -2.67 -19.22 10.24
CA LEU A 18 -4.03 -18.72 10.45
C LEU A 18 -4.13 -17.79 11.67
N TYR A 19 -3.05 -17.62 12.44
CA TYR A 19 -3.11 -16.89 13.70
C TYR A 19 -3.58 -15.44 13.53
N GLY A 20 -2.86 -14.63 12.75
CA GLY A 20 -3.23 -13.22 12.50
C GLY A 20 -4.56 -13.05 11.76
N TRP A 21 -4.93 -14.03 10.93
CA TRP A 21 -6.26 -14.06 10.29
C TRP A 21 -7.37 -14.27 11.33
N SER A 22 -7.19 -15.22 12.25
CA SER A 22 -8.18 -15.53 13.28
C SER A 22 -8.34 -14.38 14.27
N GLU A 23 -7.23 -13.72 14.63
CA GLU A 23 -7.21 -12.51 15.46
C GLU A 23 -7.95 -11.35 14.78
N ALA A 24 -7.61 -11.03 13.52
CA ALA A 24 -8.22 -9.90 12.80
C ALA A 24 -9.75 -9.98 12.74
N LYS A 25 -10.29 -11.19 12.57
CA LYS A 25 -11.74 -11.44 12.56
C LYS A 25 -12.41 -11.05 13.88
N VAL A 26 -11.81 -11.43 15.01
CA VAL A 26 -12.38 -11.13 16.34
C VAL A 26 -12.19 -9.65 16.68
N THR A 27 -11.04 -9.07 16.34
CA THR A 27 -10.76 -7.63 16.55
C THR A 27 -11.75 -6.75 15.78
N GLN A 28 -12.11 -7.11 14.54
CA GLN A 28 -13.11 -6.38 13.74
C GLN A 28 -14.47 -6.37 14.41
N ARG A 29 -14.91 -7.54 14.86
CA ARG A 29 -16.17 -7.68 15.57
C ARG A 29 -16.17 -6.83 16.85
N ALA A 30 -15.13 -6.93 17.67
CA ALA A 30 -15.01 -6.16 18.90
C ALA A 30 -15.03 -4.64 18.64
N LEU A 31 -14.29 -4.17 17.63
CA LEU A 31 -14.27 -2.75 17.26
C LEU A 31 -15.67 -2.24 16.88
N PHE A 32 -16.40 -3.00 16.06
CA PHE A 32 -17.76 -2.66 15.68
C PHE A 32 -18.71 -2.68 16.89
N GLU A 33 -18.61 -3.68 17.76
CA GLU A 33 -19.45 -3.81 18.94
C GLU A 33 -19.26 -2.63 19.92
N VAL A 34 -18.02 -2.17 20.11
CA VAL A 34 -17.71 -1.04 21.01
C VAL A 34 -18.06 0.31 20.37
N LYS A 35 -17.68 0.53 19.11
CA LYS A 35 -17.81 1.86 18.48
C LYS A 35 -19.12 2.08 17.73
N LYS A 36 -19.87 1.01 17.44
CA LYS A 36 -21.08 1.00 16.58
C LYS A 36 -20.86 1.70 15.23
N LYS A 37 -19.63 1.60 14.71
CA LYS A 37 -19.18 2.18 13.43
C LYS A 37 -18.31 1.17 12.70
N ARG A 38 -18.22 1.29 11.37
CA ARG A 38 -17.44 0.39 10.51
C ARG A 38 -16.00 0.19 10.99
N GLY A 39 -15.33 1.27 11.39
CA GLY A 39 -13.93 1.23 11.84
C GLY A 39 -12.96 0.77 10.75
N VAL A 40 -11.71 0.59 11.14
CA VAL A 40 -10.66 0.01 10.31
C VAL A 40 -9.66 -0.70 11.21
N ILE A 41 -9.09 -1.80 10.73
CA ILE A 41 -8.04 -2.56 11.40
C ILE A 41 -6.90 -2.73 10.42
N ILE A 42 -5.68 -2.69 10.94
CA ILE A 42 -4.45 -2.96 10.21
C ILE A 42 -3.75 -4.11 10.94
N SER A 43 -3.43 -5.17 10.21
CA SER A 43 -2.79 -6.37 10.77
C SER A 43 -1.54 -6.72 9.98
N ARG A 44 -0.51 -7.21 10.68
CA ARG A 44 0.76 -7.62 10.06
C ARG A 44 0.64 -8.99 9.43
N SER A 45 0.27 -10.00 10.21
CA SER A 45 0.12 -11.37 9.70
C SER A 45 -1.21 -11.51 8.96
N THR A 46 -1.15 -11.94 7.71
CA THR A 46 -2.32 -12.17 6.87
C THR A 46 -2.32 -13.59 6.29
N PHE A 47 -3.49 -14.06 5.88
CA PHE A 47 -3.70 -15.28 5.10
C PHE A 47 -4.76 -15.00 4.03
N ALA A 48 -4.97 -15.91 3.09
CA ALA A 48 -6.07 -15.79 2.13
C ALA A 48 -7.40 -15.52 2.87
N SER A 49 -8.16 -14.55 2.38
CA SER A 49 -9.38 -13.95 2.98
C SER A 49 -9.19 -12.93 4.12
N SER A 50 -7.97 -12.66 4.60
CA SER A 50 -7.73 -11.62 5.63
C SER A 50 -8.28 -10.24 5.25
N GLY A 51 -8.25 -9.87 3.96
CA GLY A 51 -8.77 -8.60 3.45
C GLY A 51 -10.26 -8.36 3.71
N ARG A 52 -11.02 -9.39 4.08
CA ARG A 52 -12.42 -9.25 4.54
C ARG A 52 -12.54 -8.57 5.91
N TYR A 53 -11.48 -8.65 6.73
CA TYR A 53 -11.51 -8.24 8.12
C TYR A 53 -10.55 -7.08 8.43
N THR A 54 -9.46 -6.96 7.67
CA THR A 54 -8.37 -6.03 7.96
C THR A 54 -7.70 -5.52 6.68
N GLY A 55 -7.17 -4.31 6.74
CA GLY A 55 -6.07 -3.90 5.86
C GLY A 55 -4.73 -4.42 6.34
N HIS A 56 -3.69 -4.07 5.60
CA HIS A 56 -2.31 -4.48 5.88
C HIS A 56 -1.35 -3.31 5.63
N TRP A 57 -0.15 -3.39 6.20
CA TRP A 57 0.99 -2.56 5.80
C TRP A 57 2.16 -3.50 5.55
N LEU A 58 3.07 -3.14 4.64
CA LEU A 58 4.13 -4.03 4.14
C LEU A 58 5.22 -4.39 5.17
N GLY A 59 5.03 -4.06 6.44
CA GLY A 59 5.92 -4.43 7.53
C GLY A 59 7.08 -3.46 7.71
N ASP A 60 8.11 -3.97 8.37
CA ASP A 60 9.25 -3.20 8.88
C ASP A 60 10.30 -3.05 7.76
N ASN A 61 10.08 -2.08 6.87
CA ASN A 61 10.95 -1.77 5.72
C ASN A 61 12.16 -0.89 6.12
N ASN A 62 13.15 -0.76 5.24
CA ASN A 62 14.30 0.12 5.46
C ASN A 62 14.15 1.44 4.70
N ALA A 63 14.82 2.49 5.19
CA ALA A 63 14.95 3.79 4.53
C ALA A 63 15.93 3.70 3.33
N THR A 64 15.58 2.91 2.32
CA THR A 64 16.38 2.71 1.09
C THR A 64 15.55 2.87 -0.18
N TRP A 65 16.22 3.12 -1.30
CA TRP A 65 15.58 3.15 -2.62
C TRP A 65 15.06 1.78 -3.08
N ASP A 66 15.69 0.69 -2.65
CA ASP A 66 15.19 -0.66 -2.92
C ASP A 66 13.84 -0.90 -2.24
N ASP A 67 13.70 -0.50 -0.97
CA ASP A 67 12.44 -0.60 -0.25
C ASP A 67 11.35 0.33 -0.83
N LEU A 68 11.72 1.49 -1.37
CA LEU A 68 10.80 2.35 -2.12
C LEU A 68 10.26 1.63 -3.38
N ARG A 69 11.13 0.92 -4.12
CA ARG A 69 10.73 0.12 -5.29
C ARG A 69 9.84 -1.06 -4.90
N THR A 70 10.23 -1.83 -3.87
CA THR A 70 9.44 -3.00 -3.44
C THR A 70 8.09 -2.60 -2.83
N ALA A 71 7.95 -1.39 -2.29
CA ALA A 71 6.65 -0.86 -1.85
C ALA A 71 5.62 -0.77 -2.99
N VAL A 72 6.06 -0.46 -4.22
CA VAL A 72 5.20 -0.46 -5.41
C VAL A 72 4.75 -1.88 -5.76
N ILE A 73 5.66 -2.84 -5.72
CA ILE A 73 5.39 -4.25 -6.00
C ILE A 73 4.43 -4.82 -4.95
N GLY A 74 4.76 -4.71 -3.67
CA GLY A 74 3.95 -5.24 -2.58
C GLY A 74 2.54 -4.66 -2.55
N SER A 75 2.37 -3.37 -2.89
CA SER A 75 1.03 -2.76 -3.00
C SER A 75 0.17 -3.43 -4.07
N GLN A 76 0.77 -3.81 -5.20
CA GLN A 76 0.08 -4.51 -6.28
C GLN A 76 -0.23 -5.97 -5.90
N GLU A 77 0.75 -6.69 -5.35
CA GLU A 77 0.59 -8.08 -4.91
C GLU A 77 -0.55 -8.23 -3.90
N PHE A 78 -0.61 -7.36 -2.88
CA PHE A 78 -1.69 -7.42 -1.88
C PHE A 78 -3.07 -7.11 -2.45
N ASN A 79 -3.17 -6.32 -3.52
CA ASN A 79 -4.43 -6.18 -4.25
C ASN A 79 -4.82 -7.48 -4.95
N MET A 80 -3.85 -8.22 -5.53
CA MET A 80 -4.09 -9.56 -6.07
C MET A 80 -4.47 -10.58 -4.98
N PHE A 81 -3.93 -10.43 -3.77
CA PHE A 81 -4.28 -11.26 -2.61
C PHE A 81 -5.63 -10.89 -1.98
N GLY A 82 -6.34 -9.90 -2.52
CA GLY A 82 -7.66 -9.46 -2.04
C GLY A 82 -7.61 -8.58 -0.79
N ILE A 83 -6.53 -7.84 -0.57
CA ILE A 83 -6.32 -6.92 0.55
C ILE A 83 -6.01 -5.51 -0.01
N PRO A 84 -7.02 -4.78 -0.50
CA PRO A 84 -6.80 -3.54 -1.25
C PRO A 84 -6.40 -2.34 -0.38
N TYR A 85 -6.59 -2.39 0.95
CA TYR A 85 -6.17 -1.32 1.87
C TYR A 85 -4.74 -1.61 2.37
N ILE A 86 -3.75 -1.07 1.65
CA ILE A 86 -2.33 -1.43 1.74
C ILE A 86 -1.41 -0.22 1.55
N GLY A 87 -0.23 -0.25 2.17
CA GLY A 87 0.87 0.68 1.93
C GLY A 87 2.13 0.28 2.70
N SER A 88 3.27 0.91 2.38
CA SER A 88 4.49 0.79 3.17
C SER A 88 4.56 1.86 4.26
N ASP A 89 5.55 1.75 5.15
CA ASP A 89 5.94 2.87 6.00
C ASP A 89 6.74 3.88 5.18
N ILE A 90 6.11 5.04 4.94
CA ILE A 90 6.65 6.10 4.09
C ILE A 90 7.91 6.67 4.74
N CYS A 91 8.95 6.82 3.92
CA CYS A 91 10.32 7.18 4.27
C CYS A 91 11.15 6.06 4.93
N GLY A 92 10.55 4.89 5.20
CA GLY A 92 11.22 3.69 5.72
C GLY A 92 11.15 3.58 7.25
N PHE A 93 10.91 2.38 7.77
CA PHE A 93 10.77 2.15 9.22
C PHE A 93 12.13 2.09 9.93
N PHE A 94 13.11 1.40 9.34
CA PHE A 94 14.48 1.29 9.85
C PHE A 94 15.45 2.22 9.12
N GLY A 95 16.43 2.74 9.86
CA GLY A 95 17.45 3.65 9.31
C GLY A 95 16.97 5.08 9.19
N GLU A 96 17.84 5.96 8.69
CA GLU A 96 17.53 7.37 8.49
C GLU A 96 17.47 7.69 6.99
N PRO A 97 16.33 8.15 6.46
CA PRO A 97 16.25 8.51 5.06
C PRO A 97 17.01 9.79 4.77
N SER A 98 17.54 9.90 3.55
CA SER A 98 17.92 11.20 3.00
C SER A 98 16.68 12.05 2.75
N GLU A 99 16.86 13.38 2.70
CA GLU A 99 15.78 14.31 2.36
C GLU A 99 15.15 13.96 1.00
N GLU A 100 15.98 13.60 0.00
CA GLU A 100 15.52 13.21 -1.32
C GLU A 100 14.68 11.93 -1.28
N LEU A 101 15.16 10.89 -0.61
CA LEU A 101 14.44 9.63 -0.50
C LEU A 101 13.08 9.85 0.16
N CYS A 102 13.03 10.59 1.28
CA CYS A 102 11.77 10.84 1.97
C CYS A 102 10.84 11.73 1.12
N LEU A 103 11.38 12.68 0.35
CA LEU A 103 10.60 13.47 -0.61
C LEU A 103 9.93 12.58 -1.66
N ARG A 104 10.70 11.69 -2.30
CA ARG A 104 10.17 10.76 -3.32
C ARG A 104 9.18 9.77 -2.72
N TRP A 105 9.44 9.29 -1.52
CA TRP A 105 8.53 8.38 -0.84
C TRP A 105 7.22 9.06 -0.44
N GLN A 106 7.22 10.32 -0.01
CA GLN A 106 5.97 11.04 0.25
C GLN A 106 5.16 11.25 -1.03
N GLN A 107 5.82 11.51 -2.17
CA GLN A 107 5.16 11.60 -3.47
C GLN A 107 4.50 10.27 -3.88
N MET A 108 5.25 9.17 -3.84
CA MET A 108 4.72 7.83 -4.18
C MET A 108 3.68 7.36 -3.16
N GLY A 109 3.98 7.50 -1.87
CA GLY A 109 3.18 7.02 -0.76
C GLY A 109 1.84 7.75 -0.60
N ALA A 110 1.71 8.97 -1.14
CA ALA A 110 0.42 9.64 -1.32
C ALA A 110 -0.55 8.82 -2.19
N PHE A 111 -0.06 7.83 -2.94
CA PHE A 111 -0.85 6.92 -3.76
C PHE A 111 -0.97 5.50 -3.17
N HIS A 112 -0.46 5.25 -1.97
CA HIS A 112 -0.87 4.07 -1.22
C HIS A 112 -2.35 4.15 -0.83
N THR A 113 -3.04 3.02 -0.78
CA THR A 113 -4.41 2.97 -0.30
C THR A 113 -4.48 3.19 1.21
N PHE A 114 -3.49 2.68 1.95
CA PHE A 114 -3.17 3.01 3.33
C PHE A 114 -1.91 3.89 3.37
N MET A 115 -2.09 5.21 3.48
CA MET A 115 -0.99 6.18 3.53
C MET A 115 -0.58 6.44 4.99
N ARG A 116 0.63 6.02 5.37
CA ARG A 116 1.20 6.23 6.71
C ARG A 116 2.69 6.56 6.63
N ASN A 117 3.13 7.59 7.34
CA ASN A 117 4.53 7.79 7.71
C ASN A 117 4.72 7.23 9.14
N HIS A 118 5.64 6.28 9.28
CA HIS A 118 5.92 5.60 10.54
C HIS A 118 7.42 5.29 10.61
N ASN A 119 7.96 5.25 11.82
CA ASN A 119 9.39 5.13 12.09
C ASN A 119 9.60 4.21 13.29
N ALA A 120 10.78 3.58 13.38
CA ALA A 120 11.24 2.95 14.60
C ALA A 120 11.49 3.99 15.71
N LEU A 121 11.76 3.51 16.93
CA LEU A 121 11.94 4.38 18.10
C LEU A 121 13.25 5.17 18.06
N ASP A 122 14.33 4.54 17.59
CA ASP A 122 15.69 5.06 17.70
C ASP A 122 16.09 6.10 16.63
N PRO A 123 15.68 5.98 15.34
CA PRO A 123 16.08 6.93 14.30
C PRO A 123 15.52 8.33 14.53
N ALA A 124 16.18 9.35 13.96
CA ALA A 124 15.65 10.70 13.97
C ALA A 124 14.22 10.77 13.40
N PRO A 125 13.36 11.70 13.87
CA PRO A 125 12.03 11.93 13.29
C PRO A 125 12.09 12.09 11.77
N GLN A 126 11.02 11.77 11.06
CA GLN A 126 10.95 11.82 9.59
C GLN A 126 9.58 12.26 9.08
N ASP A 127 8.81 12.93 9.92
CA ASP A 127 7.50 13.44 9.54
C ASP A 127 7.62 14.50 8.42
N PRO A 128 6.54 14.77 7.67
CA PRO A 128 6.59 15.68 6.54
C PRO A 128 7.10 17.09 6.84
N ALA A 129 7.07 17.55 8.10
CA ALA A 129 7.51 18.89 8.47
C ALA A 129 9.02 18.98 8.77
N LYS A 130 9.74 17.85 8.85
CA LYS A 130 11.19 17.85 9.12
C LYS A 130 12.00 18.64 8.11
N TRP A 131 11.67 18.54 6.82
CA TRP A 131 12.37 19.23 5.74
C TRP A 131 11.41 20.10 4.93
N PRO A 132 11.77 21.35 4.60
CA PRO A 132 10.93 22.22 3.77
C PRO A 132 10.58 21.63 2.40
N ALA A 133 11.52 20.94 1.73
CA ALA A 133 11.26 20.35 0.42
C ALA A 133 10.30 19.15 0.51
N VAL A 134 10.46 18.30 1.53
CA VAL A 134 9.55 17.18 1.82
C VAL A 134 8.15 17.71 2.16
N ALA A 135 8.04 18.78 2.95
CA ALA A 135 6.77 19.41 3.29
C ALA A 135 6.05 19.95 2.04
N ALA A 136 6.77 20.61 1.14
CA ALA A 136 6.23 21.14 -0.11
C ALA A 136 5.74 20.02 -1.04
N ALA A 137 6.54 18.97 -1.23
CA ALA A 137 6.19 17.81 -2.05
C ALA A 137 4.96 17.06 -1.48
N THR A 138 4.97 16.80 -0.17
CA THR A 138 3.87 16.15 0.54
C THR A 138 2.57 16.95 0.39
N ARG A 139 2.63 18.28 0.51
CA ARG A 139 1.46 19.15 0.35
C ARG A 139 0.88 19.04 -1.06
N LYS A 140 1.72 19.09 -2.11
CA LYS A 140 1.27 18.96 -3.51
C LYS A 140 0.58 17.60 -3.74
N ALA A 141 1.23 16.52 -3.32
CA ALA A 141 0.71 15.16 -3.50
C ALA A 141 -0.57 14.92 -2.68
N ASN A 142 -0.63 15.42 -1.44
CA ASN A 142 -1.82 15.26 -0.59
C ASN A 142 -3.01 16.09 -1.08
N ILE A 143 -2.81 17.31 -1.58
CA ILE A 143 -3.92 18.07 -2.17
C ILE A 143 -4.54 17.26 -3.31
N PHE A 144 -3.72 16.67 -4.19
CA PHE A 144 -4.21 15.79 -5.24
C PHE A 144 -4.97 14.58 -4.68
N ARG A 145 -4.35 13.80 -3.79
CA ARG A 145 -4.99 12.66 -3.13
C ARG A 145 -6.35 13.03 -2.53
N TYR A 146 -6.41 14.14 -1.80
CA TYR A 146 -7.62 14.59 -1.09
C TYR A 146 -8.72 15.03 -2.06
N SER A 147 -8.37 15.68 -3.18
CA SER A 147 -9.32 16.00 -4.25
C SER A 147 -9.93 14.75 -4.90
N TYR A 148 -9.19 13.63 -4.92
CA TYR A 148 -9.63 12.35 -5.51
C TYR A 148 -10.09 11.30 -4.48
N LEU A 149 -10.28 11.66 -3.20
CA LEU A 149 -10.86 10.75 -2.20
C LEU A 149 -12.22 10.15 -2.63
N PRO A 150 -13.13 10.89 -3.29
CA PRO A 150 -14.37 10.28 -3.79
C PRO A 150 -14.14 9.17 -4.82
N TYR A 151 -13.14 9.32 -5.69
CA TYR A 151 -12.74 8.29 -6.65
C TYR A 151 -12.15 7.08 -5.92
N LEU A 152 -11.17 7.31 -5.04
CA LEU A 152 -10.54 6.25 -4.25
C LEU A 152 -11.57 5.46 -3.42
N PHE A 153 -12.54 6.15 -2.81
CA PHE A 153 -13.61 5.52 -2.04
C PHE A 153 -14.55 4.69 -2.93
N SER A 154 -14.84 5.16 -4.15
CA SER A 154 -15.64 4.42 -5.12
C SER A 154 -14.92 3.14 -5.57
N LEU A 155 -13.59 3.17 -5.72
CA LEU A 155 -12.81 1.98 -6.01
C LEU A 155 -12.90 0.94 -4.88
N PHE A 156 -12.83 1.36 -3.61
CA PHE A 156 -13.05 0.46 -2.49
C PHE A 156 -14.46 -0.10 -2.44
N PHE A 157 -15.46 0.71 -2.78
CA PHE A 157 -16.85 0.27 -2.85
C PHE A 157 -17.00 -0.85 -3.90
N GLU A 158 -16.51 -0.64 -5.12
CA GLU A 158 -16.53 -1.66 -6.18
C GLU A 158 -15.76 -2.92 -5.77
N ALA A 159 -14.56 -2.76 -5.21
CA ALA A 159 -13.75 -3.88 -4.73
C ALA A 159 -14.47 -4.70 -3.64
N SER A 160 -15.23 -4.03 -2.76
CA SER A 160 -16.00 -4.70 -1.71
C SER A 160 -17.23 -5.46 -2.22
N LEU A 161 -17.83 -4.99 -3.32
CA LEU A 161 -19.03 -5.61 -3.90
C LEU A 161 -18.70 -6.77 -4.84
N ARG A 162 -17.65 -6.64 -5.64
CA ARG A 162 -17.38 -7.52 -6.79
C ARG A 162 -16.02 -8.21 -6.71
N GLY A 163 -15.21 -7.89 -5.70
CA GLY A 163 -13.79 -8.21 -5.70
C GLY A 163 -13.02 -7.31 -6.68
N GLY A 164 -11.80 -7.71 -7.04
CA GLY A 164 -10.90 -6.92 -7.88
C GLY A 164 -9.97 -6.03 -7.06
N THR A 165 -9.45 -4.98 -7.70
CA THR A 165 -8.28 -4.23 -7.22
C THR A 165 -8.54 -2.74 -7.15
N VAL A 166 -7.92 -2.08 -6.17
CA VAL A 166 -7.90 -0.60 -6.07
C VAL A 166 -6.60 -0.08 -6.67
N ILE A 167 -5.46 -0.52 -6.14
CA ILE A 167 -4.17 -0.41 -6.81
C ILE A 167 -4.05 -1.61 -7.73
N ARG A 168 -3.78 -1.40 -9.02
CA ARG A 168 -3.74 -2.49 -10.00
C ARG A 168 -2.50 -2.43 -10.89
N PRO A 169 -1.93 -3.59 -11.23
CA PRO A 169 -0.93 -3.66 -12.29
C PRO A 169 -1.48 -3.16 -13.60
N VAL A 170 -0.63 -2.52 -14.40
CA VAL A 170 -1.01 -1.98 -15.71
C VAL A 170 -1.53 -3.07 -16.64
N PHE A 171 -0.98 -4.28 -16.56
CA PHE A 171 -1.43 -5.42 -17.36
C PHE A 171 -2.85 -5.90 -17.04
N TYR A 172 -3.48 -5.48 -15.94
CA TYR A 172 -4.89 -5.79 -15.68
C TYR A 172 -5.82 -5.06 -16.68
N GLU A 173 -5.46 -3.85 -17.09
CA GLU A 173 -6.24 -3.08 -18.08
C GLU A 173 -5.80 -3.39 -19.51
N TYR A 174 -4.52 -3.75 -19.71
CA TYR A 174 -3.94 -4.01 -21.02
C TYR A 174 -3.31 -5.40 -21.15
N PRO A 175 -4.06 -6.50 -20.89
CA PRO A 175 -3.48 -7.84 -20.78
C PRO A 175 -2.86 -8.36 -22.08
N LYS A 176 -3.32 -7.85 -23.23
CA LYS A 176 -2.80 -8.22 -24.56
C LYS A 176 -1.47 -7.53 -24.91
N ASP A 177 -1.09 -6.48 -24.18
CA ASP A 177 0.16 -5.79 -24.39
C ASP A 177 1.25 -6.40 -23.48
N THR A 178 2.08 -7.27 -24.04
CA THR A 178 3.13 -7.99 -23.30
C THR A 178 4.16 -7.06 -22.66
N ARG A 179 4.28 -5.82 -23.13
CA ARG A 179 5.17 -4.80 -22.52
C ARG A 179 4.73 -4.44 -21.11
N THR A 180 3.44 -4.63 -20.79
CA THR A 180 2.88 -4.30 -19.47
C THR A 180 3.12 -5.36 -18.41
N HIS A 181 3.56 -6.56 -18.81
CA HIS A 181 3.68 -7.72 -17.91
C HIS A 181 4.85 -7.61 -16.94
N ASP A 182 5.87 -6.80 -17.28
CA ASP A 182 7.09 -6.60 -16.47
C ASP A 182 7.15 -5.19 -15.83
N LEU A 183 6.02 -4.49 -15.74
CA LEU A 183 5.94 -3.16 -15.14
C LEU A 183 5.81 -3.23 -13.62
N GLY A 184 6.96 -3.39 -12.94
CA GLY A 184 7.05 -3.36 -11.48
C GLY A 184 7.21 -1.97 -10.85
N TYR A 185 7.26 -0.90 -11.66
CA TYR A 185 7.65 0.44 -11.23
C TYR A 185 6.55 1.51 -11.35
N GLU A 186 5.40 1.14 -11.91
CA GLU A 186 4.23 2.01 -12.06
C GLU A 186 2.97 1.19 -11.84
N PHE A 187 1.87 1.85 -11.49
CA PHE A 187 0.60 1.19 -11.17
C PHE A 187 -0.57 2.12 -11.43
N LEU A 188 -1.77 1.55 -11.49
CA LEU A 188 -3.00 2.31 -11.64
C LEU A 188 -3.78 2.39 -10.32
N TRP A 189 -4.45 3.51 -10.10
CA TRP A 189 -5.66 3.58 -9.28
C TRP A 189 -6.87 3.37 -10.17
N GLY A 190 -7.62 2.29 -9.93
CA GLY A 190 -8.72 1.94 -10.80
C GLY A 190 -8.23 1.71 -12.24
N SER A 191 -9.09 1.92 -13.23
CA SER A 191 -8.75 1.76 -14.65
C SER A 191 -8.27 3.05 -15.31
N SER A 192 -8.16 4.17 -14.57
CA SER A 192 -8.14 5.50 -15.20
C SER A 192 -7.05 6.45 -14.71
N MET A 193 -6.31 6.11 -13.66
CA MET A 193 -5.28 6.97 -13.11
C MET A 193 -3.97 6.21 -13.01
N LEU A 194 -3.01 6.54 -13.89
CA LEU A 194 -1.66 5.95 -13.90
C LEU A 194 -0.74 6.76 -13.00
N ILE A 195 -0.09 6.07 -12.08
CA ILE A 195 0.88 6.62 -11.14
C ILE A 195 2.26 6.14 -11.58
N THR A 196 3.11 7.09 -11.97
CA THR A 196 4.48 6.85 -12.46
C THR A 196 5.49 7.52 -11.53
N PRO A 197 5.83 6.89 -10.38
CA PRO A 197 6.70 7.48 -9.38
C PRO A 197 8.17 7.51 -9.84
N VAL A 198 8.94 8.44 -9.30
CA VAL A 198 10.41 8.39 -9.37
C VAL A 198 10.91 7.50 -8.24
N LEU A 199 11.62 6.42 -8.58
CA LEU A 199 12.00 5.35 -7.65
C LEU A 199 13.52 5.16 -7.50
N ASP A 200 14.30 6.10 -8.02
CA ASP A 200 15.76 6.11 -7.97
C ASP A 200 16.24 7.53 -7.69
N GLU A 201 17.51 7.66 -7.27
CA GLU A 201 18.19 8.94 -7.05
C GLU A 201 18.24 9.80 -8.32
N VAL A 202 18.35 11.12 -8.14
CA VAL A 202 18.54 12.07 -9.25
C VAL A 202 19.60 11.55 -10.24
N GLY A 203 19.19 11.41 -11.49
CA GLY A 203 20.03 10.91 -12.59
C GLY A 203 19.55 9.58 -13.18
N PHE A 204 18.70 8.84 -12.46
CA PHE A 204 18.10 7.60 -12.92
C PHE A 204 16.59 7.77 -13.01
N VAL A 205 16.09 8.09 -14.21
CA VAL A 205 14.63 8.19 -14.45
C VAL A 205 14.24 7.08 -15.39
N LYS A 206 13.45 6.11 -14.91
CA LYS A 206 12.73 5.21 -15.81
C LYS A 206 11.63 5.98 -16.51
N GLN A 207 11.60 5.87 -17.84
CA GLN A 207 10.52 6.43 -18.63
C GLN A 207 9.22 5.69 -18.31
N SER A 208 8.14 6.44 -18.08
CA SER A 208 6.80 5.87 -17.94
C SER A 208 6.42 5.07 -19.17
N TYR A 209 5.71 3.96 -18.97
CA TYR A 209 5.13 3.23 -20.09
C TYR A 209 3.67 3.64 -20.30
N GLU A 210 3.46 4.51 -21.27
CA GLU A 210 2.11 4.92 -21.68
C GLU A 210 1.62 4.03 -22.83
N CYS A 211 0.53 3.28 -22.60
CA CYS A 211 -0.07 2.45 -23.65
C CYS A 211 -0.51 3.34 -24.83
N SER A 212 0.08 3.13 -26.00
CA SER A 212 -0.02 4.02 -27.18
C SER A 212 -1.42 4.13 -27.78
N GLU A 213 -2.33 3.20 -27.44
CA GLU A 213 -3.72 3.21 -27.89
C GLU A 213 -4.62 4.11 -27.03
N GLN A 214 -4.09 4.69 -25.95
CA GLN A 214 -4.83 5.51 -25.00
C GLN A 214 -4.36 6.97 -25.02
N LYS A 215 -5.28 7.88 -24.67
CA LYS A 215 -4.96 9.30 -24.49
C LYS A 215 -4.74 9.59 -23.00
N TRP A 216 -3.49 9.76 -22.60
CA TRP A 216 -3.13 10.18 -21.26
C TRP A 216 -3.14 11.71 -21.14
N LYS A 217 -3.55 12.21 -19.97
CA LYS A 217 -3.47 13.64 -19.62
C LYS A 217 -2.73 13.77 -18.30
N HIS A 218 -1.71 14.62 -18.26
CA HIS A 218 -1.01 14.92 -17.02
C HIS A 218 -1.95 15.62 -16.04
N CYS A 219 -1.97 15.09 -14.81
CA CYS A 219 -2.88 15.55 -13.78
C CYS A 219 -2.31 16.70 -12.91
N TYR A 220 -1.00 16.98 -12.95
CA TYR A 220 -0.31 18.09 -12.27
C TYR A 220 1.20 18.12 -12.54
#